data_AF-A0A5B0WMW0-F1
#
_entry.id   AF-A0A5B0WMW0-F1
#
_cell.length_a   1.000
_cell.length_b   1.000
_cell.length_c   1.000
_cell.angle_alpha   90.00
_cell.angle_beta   90.00
_cell.angle_gamma   90.00
#
_symmetry.space_group_name_H-M   'P 1'
#
loop_
_entity.id
_entity.type
_entity.pdbx_description
1 polymer ?
#
loop_
_entity_poly.entity_id
_entity_poly.type
_entity_poly.pdbx_seq_one_letter_code
_entity_poly.pdbx_strand_id
1 'polypeptide(L)' 'MDVCSSCNCSFHDSIVAELEGKLYKSCPSCSVSIGQHIFYRYEDFGMRDMGDGLHIVQSWCPGCRSKDGHTPDVCFTC' A
#
# COMPACT_ATOMS: atom_id res chain seq x y z
N MET A 1 -13.17 13.80 -3.91
CA MET A 1 -12.04 14.13 -3.02
C MET A 1 -11.36 12.82 -2.73
N ASP A 2 -10.28 12.51 -3.45
CA ASP A 2 -9.54 11.25 -3.31
C ASP A 2 -8.41 11.42 -2.28
N VAL A 3 -8.76 11.99 -1.13
CA VAL A 3 -7.85 12.29 -0.03
C VAL A 3 -8.35 11.63 1.25
N CYS A 4 -7.42 11.12 2.05
CA CYS A 4 -7.73 10.56 3.35
C CYS A 4 -8.10 11.66 4.34
N SER A 5 -9.23 11.52 5.04
CA SER A 5 -9.67 12.49 6.04
C SER A 5 -8.75 12.57 7.27
N SER A 6 -8.02 11.50 7.58
CA SER A 6 -7.14 11.43 8.76
C SER A 6 -5.78 12.11 8.51
N CYS A 7 -5.13 11.81 7.38
CA CYS A 7 -3.78 12.32 7.09
C CYS A 7 -3.74 13.41 6.01
N ASN A 8 -4.88 13.70 5.37
CA ASN A 8 -5.03 14.69 4.30
C ASN A 8 -4.14 14.44 3.05
N CYS A 9 -3.57 13.24 2.93
CA CYS A 9 -2.81 12.79 1.75
C CYS A 9 -3.73 12.13 0.72
N SER A 10 -3.32 12.15 -0.56
CA SER A 10 -4.05 11.49 -1.64
C SER A 10 -4.06 9.97 -1.46
N PHE A 11 -5.18 9.32 -1.76
CA PHE A 11 -5.22 7.86 -1.83
C PHE A 11 -4.40 7.29 -2.98
N HIS A 12 -4.11 8.10 -4.00
CA HIS A 12 -3.28 7.68 -5.13
C HIS A 12 -1.80 7.58 -4.77
N ASP A 13 -1.38 8.26 -3.70
CA ASP A 13 -0.04 8.14 -3.16
C ASP A 13 0.08 6.86 -2.34
N SER A 14 0.95 5.95 -2.76
CA SER A 14 1.29 4.75 -1.99
C SER A 14 2.26 5.10 -0.87
N ILE A 15 1.70 5.67 0.20
CA ILE A 15 2.44 6.14 1.36
C ILE A 15 3.06 5.00 2.17
N VAL A 16 4.18 5.31 2.83
CA VAL A 16 4.92 4.42 3.72
C VAL A 16 4.85 4.98 5.12
N ALA A 17 4.60 4.14 6.11
CA ALA A 17 4.57 4.49 7.52
C ALA A 17 5.49 3.56 8.31
N GLU A 18 6.15 4.10 9.33
CA GLU A 18 6.90 3.32 10.30
C GLU A 18 6.12 3.26 11.62
N LEU A 19 5.92 2.05 12.14
CA LEU A 19 5.27 1.81 13.42
C LEU A 19 6.05 0.73 14.18
N GLU A 20 6.50 1.05 15.40
CA GLU A 20 7.33 0.17 16.24
C GLU A 20 8.60 -0.36 15.52
N GLY A 21 9.25 0.49 14.71
CA GLY A 21 10.44 0.13 13.95
C GLY A 21 10.20 -0.82 12.78
N LYS A 22 8.93 -1.06 12.42
CA LYS A 22 8.53 -1.84 11.24
C LYS A 22 7.94 -0.93 10.17
N LEU A 23 8.25 -1.22 8.92
CA LEU A 23 7.72 -0.48 7.77
C LEU A 23 6.43 -1.11 7.26
N TYR A 24 5.48 -0.24 6.97
CA TYR A 24 4.19 -0.56 6.40
C TYR A 24 3.93 0.32 5.20
N LYS A 25 3.13 -0.19 4.27
CA LYS A 25 2.83 0.51 3.02
C LYS A 25 1.35 0.46 2.74
N SER A 26 0.83 1.59 2.28
CA SER A 26 -0.56 1.69 1.87
C SER A 26 -0.78 1.21 0.44
N CYS A 27 -1.89 0.51 0.22
CA CYS A 27 -2.33 0.17 -1.13
C CYS A 27 -3.31 1.25 -1.61
N PRO A 28 -3.01 1.98 -2.70
CA PRO A 28 -3.92 2.99 -3.25
C PRO A 28 -5.32 2.46 -3.53
N SER A 29 -5.44 1.31 -4.19
CA SER A 29 -6.74 0.76 -4.56
C SER A 29 -7.58 0.33 -3.35
N CYS A 30 -6.96 -0.28 -2.34
CA CYS A 30 -7.67 -0.63 -1.10
C CYS A 30 -8.11 0.64 -0.36
N SER A 31 -7.22 1.63 -0.32
CA SER A 31 -7.46 2.87 0.40
C SER A 31 -8.59 3.68 -0.20
N VAL A 32 -8.63 3.80 -1.55
CA VAL A 32 -9.76 4.42 -2.27
C VAL A 32 -11.06 3.67 -1.99
N SER A 33 -11.04 2.34 -2.02
CA SER A 33 -12.26 1.53 -1.84
C SER A 33 -12.91 1.70 -0.47
N ILE A 34 -12.11 1.96 0.57
CA ILE A 34 -12.58 2.07 1.96
C ILE A 34 -12.70 3.54 2.39
N GLY A 35 -12.05 4.47 1.68
CA GLY A 35 -12.05 5.90 2.01
C GLY A 35 -11.07 6.26 3.14
N GLN A 36 -10.06 5.43 3.38
CA GLN A 36 -9.03 5.65 4.40
C GLN A 36 -7.74 4.94 3.97
N HIS A 37 -6.56 5.46 4.34
CA HIS A 37 -5.32 4.73 4.04
C HIS A 37 -5.25 3.45 4.87
N ILE A 38 -5.10 2.33 4.17
CA ILE A 38 -4.96 1.00 4.75
C ILE A 38 -3.54 0.53 4.55
N PHE A 39 -2.91 0.12 5.64
CA PHE A 39 -1.52 -0.30 5.67
C PHE A 39 -1.40 -1.81 5.82
N TYR A 40 -0.54 -2.37 4.97
CA TYR A 40 -0.07 -3.75 5.05
C TYR A 40 1.43 -3.73 5.33
N ARG A 41 2.02 -4.89 5.65
CA ARG A 41 3.48 -4.95 5.82
C ARG A 41 4.16 -4.57 4.51
N TYR A 42 5.24 -3.82 4.61
CA TYR A 42 5.99 -3.39 3.43
C TYR A 42 6.48 -4.58 2.59
N GLU A 43 6.87 -5.67 3.25
CA GLU A 43 7.35 -6.91 2.63
C GLU A 43 6.28 -7.63 1.78
N ASP A 44 5.00 -7.53 2.13
CA ASP A 44 3.90 -8.22 1.44
C ASP A 44 3.67 -7.69 0.01
N PHE A 45 4.09 -6.46 -0.28
CA PHE A 45 3.97 -5.87 -1.61
C PHE A 45 4.86 -6.61 -2.63
N GLY A 46 5.99 -7.15 -2.17
CA GLY A 46 7.03 -7.68 -3.03
C GLY A 46 7.71 -6.62 -3.88
N MET A 47 8.73 -7.06 -4.63
CA MET A 47 9.55 -6.22 -5.48
C MET A 47 9.21 -6.45 -6.95
N ARG A 48 9.37 -5.42 -7.78
CA ARG A 48 9.43 -5.54 -9.24
C ARG A 48 10.86 -5.33 -9.71
N ASP A 49 11.28 -6.19 -10.62
CA ASP A 49 12.52 -6.01 -11.38
C ASP A 49 12.24 -5.06 -12.55
N MET A 50 13.08 -4.04 -12.71
CA MET A 50 12.97 -3.00 -13.75
C MET A 50 13.68 -3.36 -15.06
N GLY A 51 14.41 -4.47 -15.11
CA GLY A 51 15.21 -4.93 -16.25
C GLY A 51 16.62 -4.34 -16.34
N ASP A 52 16.96 -3.39 -15.47
CA ASP A 52 18.27 -2.73 -15.33
C ASP A 52 19.03 -3.17 -14.07
N GLY A 53 18.54 -4.22 -13.39
CA GLY A 53 19.05 -4.70 -12.10
C GLY A 53 18.47 -3.96 -10.89
N LEU A 54 17.71 -2.89 -11.09
CA LEU A 54 17.03 -2.20 -10.00
C LEU A 54 15.76 -2.94 -9.60
N HIS A 55 15.63 -3.15 -8.29
CA HIS A 55 14.44 -3.72 -7.68
C HIS A 55 13.71 -2.62 -6.91
N ILE A 56 12.46 -2.34 -7.26
CA ILE A 56 11.62 -1.37 -6.53
C ILE A 56 10.39 -2.06 -5.95
N VAL A 57 9.91 -1.59 -4.80
CA VAL A 57 8.68 -2.12 -4.20
C VAL A 57 7.49 -1.89 -5.12
N GLN A 58 6.55 -2.82 -5.15
CA GLN A 58 5.32 -2.66 -5.90
C GLN A 58 4.45 -1.55 -5.31
N SER A 59 3.69 -0.85 -6.15
CA SER A 59 2.78 0.22 -5.71
C SER A 59 1.47 -0.32 -5.11
N TRP A 60 1.06 -1.53 -5.48
CA TRP A 60 -0.18 -2.16 -5.05
C TRP A 60 0.09 -3.48 -4.32
N CYS A 61 -0.78 -3.79 -3.37
CA CYS A 61 -0.76 -5.08 -2.67
C CYS A 61 -1.00 -6.24 -3.67
N PRO A 62 -0.61 -7.48 -3.34
CA PRO A 62 -0.72 -8.62 -4.24
C PRO A 62 -2.15 -8.83 -4.76
N GLY A 63 -3.17 -8.79 -3.90
CA GLY A 63 -4.57 -8.97 -4.32
C GLY A 63 -5.06 -7.92 -5.34
N CYS A 64 -4.71 -6.65 -5.15
CA CYS A 64 -5.04 -5.59 -6.12
C CYS A 64 -4.25 -5.74 -7.42
N ARG A 65 -2.97 -6.13 -7.34
CA ARG A 65 -2.11 -6.33 -8.50
C ARG A 65 -2.58 -7.49 -9.37
N SER A 66 -2.91 -8.61 -8.73
CA SER A 66 -3.36 -9.85 -9.37
C SER A 66 -4.86 -9.83 -9.71
N LYS A 67 -5.61 -8.86 -9.18
CA LYS A 67 -7.08 -8.70 -9.33
C LYS A 67 -7.88 -9.91 -8.85
N ASP A 68 -7.32 -10.72 -7.96
CA ASP A 68 -7.98 -11.90 -7.40
C ASP A 68 -8.74 -11.62 -6.09
N GLY A 69 -8.57 -10.42 -5.52
CA GLY A 69 -9.28 -9.97 -4.33
C GLY A 69 -8.67 -10.42 -2.99
N HIS A 70 -7.63 -11.26 -2.98
CA HIS A 70 -6.95 -11.66 -1.74
C HIS A 70 -5.90 -10.63 -1.36
N THR A 71 -6.30 -9.66 -0.54
CA THR A 71 -5.38 -8.71 0.07
C THR A 71 -4.68 -9.33 1.29
N PRO A 72 -3.44 -8.91 1.61
CA PRO A 72 -2.79 -9.29 2.87
C PRO A 72 -3.60 -8.86 4.10
N ASP A 73 -3.23 -9.37 5.28
CA ASP A 73 -3.80 -8.92 6.55
C ASP A 73 -3.56 -7.43 6.78
N VAL A 74 -4.64 -6.71 7.05
CA VAL A 74 -4.59 -5.29 7.39
C VAL A 74 -3.87 -5.13 8.72
N CYS A 75 -2.83 -4.31 8.74
CA CYS A 75 -2.08 -4.03 9.96
C CYS A 75 -2.74 -2.89 10.75
N PHE A 76 -3.02 -1.77 10.07
CA PHE A 76 -3.72 -0.62 10.65
C PHE A 76 -4.24 0.32 9.55
N THR A 77 -5.01 1.34 9.96
CA THR A 77 -5.50 2.42 9.11
C THR A 77 -5.10 3.78 9.69
N CYS A 78 -5.06 4.83 8.86
CA CYS A 78 -4.70 6.19 9.28
C CYS A 78 -5.64 6.81 10.32
#